data_AF-A0A2G9QHQ4-F1
#
_entry.id   AF-A0A2G9QHQ4-F1
#
_cell.length_a   1.000
_cell.length_b   1.000
_cell.length_c   1.000
_cell.angle_alpha   90.00
_cell.angle_beta   90.00
_cell.angle_gamma   90.00
#
_symmetry.space_group_name_H-M   'P 1'
#
loop_
_entity.id
_entity.type
_entity.pdbx_description
1 polymer ?
#
loop_
_entity_poly.entity_id
_entity_poly.type
_entity_poly.pdbx_seq_one_letter_code
_entity_poly.pdbx_strand_id
1 'polypeptide(L)'
;FKTKNAKILGFCWTSATEIVFITDQGIEFYQVLAEKRTLKLLKSQSINVNWYMYCPESSVILLSTANLCNVLQPFHFKVRQHCSR
;
A
#
# COMPACT_ATOMS: atom_id res chain seq x y z
N PHE A 1 2.96 -7.44 -10.78
CA PHE A 1 3.82 -6.60 -9.95
C PHE A 1 4.70 -5.76 -10.87
N LYS A 2 4.69 -4.43 -10.75
CA LYS A 2 5.41 -3.57 -11.71
C LYS A 2 6.92 -3.62 -11.48
N THR A 3 7.34 -3.77 -10.22
CA THR A 3 8.74 -3.69 -9.83
C THR A 3 9.36 -5.09 -9.72
N LYS A 4 9.99 -5.57 -10.80
CA LYS A 4 10.49 -6.96 -10.93
C LYS A 4 11.66 -7.32 -9.99
N ASN A 5 12.36 -6.34 -9.44
CA ASN A 5 13.54 -6.53 -8.59
C ASN A 5 13.35 -6.01 -7.16
N ALA A 6 12.13 -5.60 -6.80
CA ALA A 6 11.85 -5.11 -5.44
C ALA A 6 11.52 -6.26 -4.50
N LYS A 7 12.03 -6.17 -3.27
CA LYS A 7 11.67 -7.08 -2.19
C LYS A 7 10.33 -6.66 -1.61
N ILE A 8 9.37 -7.58 -1.58
CA ILE A 8 8.10 -7.35 -0.89
C ILE A 8 8.36 -7.37 0.62
N LEU A 9 7.99 -6.29 1.29
CA LEU A 9 8.01 -6.18 2.75
C LEU A 9 6.68 -6.64 3.35
N GLY A 10 5.58 -6.43 2.61
CA GLY A 10 4.26 -6.91 2.99
C GLY A 10 3.15 -6.30 2.15
N PHE A 11 1.94 -6.41 2.66
CA PHE A 11 0.74 -5.87 2.01
C PHE A 11 -0.31 -5.52 3.08
N CYS A 12 -1.24 -4.64 2.72
CA CYS A 12 -2.45 -4.41 3.50
C CYS A 12 -3.67 -4.27 2.59
N TRP A 13 -4.82 -4.71 3.10
CA TRP A 13 -6.12 -4.47 2.47
C TRP A 13 -6.65 -3.12 2.95
N THR A 14 -7.00 -2.24 2.02
CA THR A 14 -7.62 -0.94 2.35
C THR A 14 -9.13 -0.95 2.08
N SER A 15 -9.62 -1.94 1.32
CA SER A 15 -11.03 -2.29 1.18
C SER A 15 -11.17 -3.73 0.68
N ALA A 16 -12.40 -4.22 0.47
CA ALA A 16 -12.65 -5.55 -0.08
C ALA A 16 -12.10 -5.75 -1.52
N THR A 17 -11.79 -4.66 -2.22
CA THR A 17 -11.32 -4.70 -3.62
C THR A 17 -10.04 -3.92 -3.84
N GLU A 18 -9.40 -3.41 -2.79
CA GLU A 18 -8.17 -2.63 -2.87
C GLU A 18 -7.11 -3.21 -1.95
N ILE A 19 -5.97 -3.53 -2.54
CA ILE A 19 -4.78 -4.03 -1.84
C ILE A 19 -3.60 -3.11 -2.13
N VAL A 20 -2.83 -2.81 -1.10
CA VAL A 20 -1.59 -2.04 -1.20
C VAL A 20 -0.43 -2.99 -0.92
N PHE A 21 0.51 -3.06 -1.85
CA PHE A 21 1.78 -3.74 -1.64
C PHE A 21 2.85 -2.75 -1.20
N ILE A 22 3.64 -3.17 -0.23
CA ILE A 22 4.78 -2.43 0.29
C ILE A 22 6.03 -3.20 -0.11
N THR A 23 6.94 -2.52 -0.80
CA THR A 23 8.25 -3.03 -1.14
C THR A 23 9.34 -2.12 -0.60
N ASP A 24 10.56 -2.61 -0.61
CA ASP A 24 11.76 -1.82 -0.32
C ASP A 24 11.97 -0.64 -1.29
N GLN A 25 11.31 -0.65 -2.46
CA GLN A 25 11.39 0.43 -3.46
C GLN A 25 10.14 1.34 -3.49
N GLY A 26 9.09 1.03 -2.73
CA GLY A 26 7.93 1.89 -2.61
C GLY A 26 6.62 1.20 -2.30
N ILE A 27 5.52 1.89 -2.60
CA ILE A 27 4.16 1.37 -2.40
C ILE A 27 3.40 1.33 -3.72
N GLU A 28 2.64 0.25 -3.92
CA GLU A 28 1.84 0.02 -5.13
C GLU A 28 0.39 -0.29 -4.75
N PHE A 29 -0.55 0.51 -5.26
CA PHE A 29 -1.98 0.42 -5.02
C PHE A 29 -2.64 -0.35 -6.15
N TYR A 30 -3.35 -1.42 -5.82
CA TYR A 30 -4.03 -2.25 -6.79
C TYR A 30 -5.52 -2.38 -6.50
N GLN A 31 -6.29 -2.39 -7.57
CA GLN A 31 -7.65 -2.90 -7.55
C GLN A 31 -7.64 -4.40 -7.86
N VAL A 32 -8.35 -5.18 -7.07
CA VAL A 32 -8.54 -6.61 -7.27
C VAL A 32 -9.74 -6.82 -8.19
N LEU A 33 -9.48 -7.42 -9.35
CA LEU A 33 -10.51 -7.82 -10.32
C LEU A 33 -10.77 -9.32 -10.14
N ALA A 34 -11.59 -9.68 -9.15
CA ALA A 34 -11.80 -11.06 -8.71
C ALA A 34 -12.23 -12.00 -9.85
N GLU A 35 -13.19 -11.57 -10.68
CA GLU A 35 -13.69 -12.32 -11.84
C GLU A 35 -12.58 -12.66 -12.84
N LYS A 36 -11.65 -11.72 -13.02
CA LYS A 36 -10.53 -11.86 -13.95
C LYS A 36 -9.28 -12.46 -13.30
N ARG A 37 -9.31 -12.71 -11.98
CA ARG A 37 -8.15 -13.14 -11.16
C ARG A 37 -6.90 -12.29 -11.43
N THR A 38 -7.09 -10.99 -11.60
CA THR A 38 -6.01 -10.05 -11.93
C THR A 38 -6.00 -8.85 -10.98
N LEU A 39 -4.85 -8.19 -10.93
CA LEU A 39 -4.66 -6.93 -10.22
C LEU A 39 -4.48 -5.81 -11.24
N LYS A 40 -5.22 -4.71 -11.07
CA LYS A 40 -5.05 -3.48 -11.85
C LYS A 40 -4.30 -2.46 -11.01
N LEU A 41 -3.11 -2.06 -11.45
CA LEU A 41 -2.36 -0.99 -10.79
C LEU A 41 -3.13 0.33 -10.93
N LEU A 42 -3.42 0.97 -9.80
CA LEU A 42 -4.10 2.26 -9.74
C LEU A 42 -3.08 3.40 -9.59
N LYS A 43 -2.13 3.23 -8.67
CA LYS A 43 -1.11 4.23 -8.33
C LYS A 43 0.12 3.53 -7.77
N SER A 44 1.28 4.14 -7.94
CA SER A 44 2.51 3.74 -7.26
C SER A 44 3.27 4.96 -6.79
N GLN A 45 3.96 4.86 -5.66
CA GLN A 45 4.89 5.88 -5.17
C GLN A 45 6.24 5.21 -4.94
N SER A 46 7.27 5.70 -5.64
CA SER A 46 8.65 5.28 -5.40
C SER A 46 9.16 5.97 -4.14
N ILE A 47 9.61 5.18 -3.17
CA ILE A 47 10.19 5.63 -1.91
C ILE A 47 10.95 4.46 -1.28
N ASN A 48 12.16 4.69 -0.77
CA ASN A 48 12.87 3.65 -0.02
C ASN A 48 12.11 3.36 1.28
N VAL A 49 11.73 2.09 1.48
CA VAL A 49 11.02 1.63 2.68
C VAL A 49 11.89 0.64 3.44
N ASN A 50 12.19 0.94 4.70
CA ASN A 50 12.93 0.04 5.58
C ASN A 50 12.00 -0.93 6.30
N TRP A 51 10.89 -0.40 6.84
CA TRP A 51 9.81 -1.15 7.48
C TRP A 51 8.51 -0.34 7.40
N TYR A 52 7.39 -1.00 7.69
CA TYR A 52 6.08 -0.35 7.72
C TYR A 52 5.25 -0.80 8.93
N MET A 53 4.29 0.03 9.30
CA MET A 53 3.23 -0.30 10.26
C MET A 53 1.89 0.16 9.68
N TYR A 54 0.91 -0.74 9.61
CA TYR A 54 -0.44 -0.40 9.16
C TYR A 54 -1.41 -0.41 10.34
N CYS A 55 -2.18 0.67 10.50
CA CYS A 55 -3.28 0.79 11.45
C CYS A 55 -4.60 0.79 10.67
N PRO A 56 -5.35 -0.33 10.67
CA PRO A 56 -6.64 -0.42 9.99
C PRO A 56 -7.67 0.58 10.51
N GLU A 57 -7.70 0.80 11.84
CA GLU A 57 -8.69 1.63 12.52
C GLU A 57 -8.62 3.09 12.06
N SER A 58 -7.41 3.62 11.86
CA SER A 58 -7.20 4.96 11.33
C SER A 58 -7.02 4.98 9.82
N SER A 59 -6.99 3.82 9.16
CA SER A 59 -6.66 3.69 7.74
C SER A 59 -5.37 4.43 7.35
N VAL A 60 -4.35 4.34 8.22
CA VAL A 60 -3.02 4.94 7.99
C VAL A 60 -1.97 3.85 7.91
N ILE A 61 -1.07 3.98 6.94
CA ILE A 61 0.20 3.28 6.95
C ILE A 61 1.33 4.27 7.27
N LEU A 62 2.20 3.89 8.19
CA LEU A 62 3.45 4.58 8.49
C LEU A 62 4.59 3.81 7.83
N LEU A 63 5.38 4.52 7.02
CA LEU A 63 6.61 3.99 6.44
C LEU A 63 7.80 4.59 7.15
N SER A 64 8.75 3.75 7.57
CA SER A 64 10.10 4.25 7.84
C SER A 64 10.86 4.35 6.53
N THR A 65 11.35 5.54 6.26
CA THR A 65 12.00 5.91 5.01
C THR A 65 13.35 6.56 5.32
N ALA A 66 14.11 6.86 4.26
CA ALA A 66 15.50 7.32 4.29
C ALA A 66 16.50 6.26 4.80
N ASN A 67 17.75 6.39 4.35
CA ASN A 67 18.80 5.40 4.63
C ASN A 67 19.13 5.28 6.13
N LEU A 68 18.85 6.32 6.92
CA LEU A 68 19.08 6.34 8.36
C LEU A 68 17.85 5.89 9.17
N CYS A 69 16.77 5.46 8.53
CA CYS A 69 15.51 5.05 9.18
C CYS A 69 14.89 6.13 10.09
N ASN A 70 15.22 7.40 9.88
CA ASN A 70 14.86 8.52 10.76
C ASN A 70 13.69 9.36 10.26
N VAL A 71 13.12 9.01 9.10
CA VAL A 71 11.95 9.68 8.55
C VAL A 71 10.76 8.73 8.63
N LEU A 72 9.66 9.22 9.21
CA LEU A 72 8.37 8.53 9.21
C LEU A 72 7.42 9.25 8.26
N GLN A 73 6.96 8.53 7.24
CA GLN A 73 6.02 9.07 6.25
C GLN A 73 4.65 8.40 6.38
N PRO A 74 3.61 9.12 6.85
CA PRO A 74 2.26 8.61 6.88
C PRO A 74 1.61 8.66 5.50
N PHE A 75 0.82 7.65 5.17
CA PHE A 75 -0.13 7.66 4.08
C PHE A 75 -1.52 7.32 4.62
N HIS A 76 -2.46 8.22 4.40
CA HIS A 76 -3.86 8.03 4.78
C HIS A 76 -4.65 7.49 3.59
N PHE A 77 -5.39 6.41 3.80
CA PHE A 77 -6.28 5.84 2.81
C PHE A 77 -7.68 6.42 2.99
N LYS A 78 -8.28 6.95 1.92
CA LYS A 78 -9.70 7.33 1.96
C LYS A 78 -10.52 6.05 2.08
N VAL A 79 -11.12 5.82 3.24
CA VAL A 79 -12.19 4.83 3.38
C VAL A 79 -13.33 5.28 2.48
N ARG A 80 -13.59 4.56 1.40
CA ARG A 80 -14.82 4.77 0.63
C ARG A 80 -15.96 4.29 1.52
N GLN A 81 -16.63 5.21 2.21
CA GLN A 81 -17.89 4.88 2.84
C GLN A 81 -18.83 4.45 1.74
N HIS A 82 -19.27 3.20 1.79
CA HIS A 82 -20.45 2.81 1.03
C HIS A 82 -21.58 3.68 1.56
N CYS A 83 -22.17 4.49 0.69
CA CYS A 83 -23.46 5.12 0.98
C CYS A 83 -24.41 3.99 1.38
N SER A 84 -24.75 3.92 2.66
CA SER A 84 -25.80 3.04 3.17
C SER A 84 -27.08 3.46 2.48
N ARG A 85 -27.66 2.51 1.73
CA ARG A 85 -29.01 2.63 1.17
C ARG A 85 -30.03 2.85 2.28
#